data_AF-A0A561EL63-F1
#
_entry.id   AF-A0A561EL63-F1
#
_cell.length_a   1.000
_cell.length_b   1.000
_cell.length_c   1.000
_cell.angle_alpha   90.00
_cell.angle_beta   90.00
_cell.angle_gamma   90.00
#
_symmetry.space_group_name_H-M   'P 1'
#
loop_
_entity.id
_entity.type
_entity.pdbx_description
1 polymer ?
#
loop_
_entity_poly.entity_id
_entity_poly.type
_entity_poly.pdbx_seq_one_letter_code
_entity_poly.pdbx_strand_id
1 'polypeptide(L)' 'MHHDDAAPPPDRTTYLVTYTPAGSPGTREAEVTVVPGYSQESDIPRLLAARLTGDPDDAVRITIRSLRPL' A
#
# COMPACT_ATOMS: atom_id res chain seq x y z
N MET A 1 -11.09 -34.71 12.50
CA MET A 1 -11.11 -33.37 13.13
C MET A 1 -10.15 -32.53 12.32
N HIS A 2 -10.65 -31.53 11.59
CA HIS A 2 -9.79 -30.64 10.81
C HIS A 2 -8.88 -29.89 11.79
N HIS A 3 -7.56 -29.99 11.57
CA HIS A 3 -6.59 -29.11 12.20
C HIS A 3 -6.86 -27.75 11.57
N ASP A 4 -7.58 -26.88 12.27
CA ASP A 4 -7.65 -25.47 11.93
C ASP A 4 -6.27 -24.91 12.28
N ASP A 5 -5.34 -25.03 11.34
CA ASP A 5 -4.08 -24.30 11.31
C ASP A 5 -4.44 -22.83 11.10
N ALA A 6 -5.02 -22.22 12.13
CA ALA A 6 -5.16 -20.78 12.21
C ALA A 6 -3.75 -20.24 12.38
N ALA A 7 -3.02 -20.09 11.28
CA ALA A 7 -1.83 -19.28 11.24
C ALA A 7 -2.15 -17.98 12.00
N PRO A 8 -1.28 -17.53 12.92
CA PRO A 8 -1.52 -16.29 13.64
C PRO A 8 -1.87 -15.21 12.61
N PRO A 9 -2.86 -14.34 12.87
CA PRO A 9 -3.26 -13.33 11.90
C PRO A 9 -1.98 -12.63 11.45
N PRO A 10 -1.72 -12.57 10.12
CA PRO A 10 -0.48 -11.99 9.63
C PRO A 10 -0.37 -10.59 10.24
N ASP A 11 0.79 -10.25 10.79
CA ASP A 11 1.02 -8.98 11.47
C ASP A 11 0.82 -7.86 10.45
N ARG A 12 -0.39 -7.30 10.35
CA ARG A 12 -0.74 -6.33 9.31
C ARG A 12 -0.27 -4.97 9.77
N THR A 13 0.54 -4.31 8.98
CA THR A 13 0.95 -2.94 9.24
C THR A 13 0.21 -2.01 8.30
N THR A 14 -0.56 -1.07 8.85
CA THR A 14 -1.19 -0.02 8.05
C THR A 14 -0.28 1.18 8.02
N TYR A 15 -0.02 1.72 6.83
CA TYR A 15 0.74 2.93 6.64
C TYR A 15 -0.17 4.04 6.17
N LEU A 16 -0.05 5.20 6.79
CA LEU A 16 -0.48 6.45 6.21
C LEU A 16 0.59 6.89 5.20
N VAL A 17 0.20 6.90 3.93
CA VAL A 17 1.06 7.21 2.80
C VAL A 17 0.73 8.60 2.28
N THR A 18 1.71 9.49 2.34
CA THR A 18 1.63 10.81 1.73
C THR A 18 2.30 10.74 0.36
N TYR A 19 1.59 11.03 -0.73
CA TYR A 19 2.08 10.87 -2.10
C TYR A 19 1.67 12.04 -3.01
N THR A 20 2.43 12.25 -4.09
CA THR A 20 2.11 13.21 -5.15
C THR A 20 1.86 12.44 -6.46
N PRO A 21 0.66 12.48 -7.05
CA PRO A 21 0.41 11.93 -8.37
C PRO A 21 0.97 12.83 -9.47
N ALA A 22 1.57 12.24 -10.51
CA ALA A 22 2.07 12.98 -11.66
C ALA A 22 0.91 13.71 -12.37
N GLY A 23 1.16 14.95 -12.78
CA GLY A 23 0.13 15.80 -13.38
C GLY A 23 -0.86 16.43 -12.39
N SER A 24 -0.73 16.16 -11.09
CA SER A 24 -1.50 16.85 -10.04
C SER A 24 -0.58 17.73 -9.18
N PRO A 25 -0.88 19.03 -9.00
CA PRO A 25 -0.03 19.93 -8.23
C PRO A 25 -0.17 19.77 -6.70
N GLY A 26 -0.78 18.67 -6.22
CA GLY A 26 -1.13 18.48 -4.81
C GLY A 26 -0.63 17.17 -4.24
N THR A 27 -0.26 17.22 -2.95
CA THR A 27 0.00 16.04 -2.14
C THR A 27 -1.32 15.45 -1.65
N ARG A 28 -1.42 14.13 -1.62
CA ARG A 28 -2.56 13.36 -1.13
C ARG A 28 -2.10 12.38 -0.07
N GLU A 29 -3.05 11.93 0.74
CA GLU A 29 -2.84 10.93 1.76
C GLU A 29 -3.75 9.73 1.52
N ALA A 30 -3.24 8.53 1.78
CA ALA A 30 -4.01 7.30 1.68
C ALA A 30 -3.47 6.25 2.65
N GLU A 31 -4.37 5.43 3.20
CA GLU A 31 -4.00 4.31 4.05
C GLU A 31 -3.77 3.07 3.20
N VAL A 32 -2.62 2.43 3.41
CA VAL A 32 -2.23 1.19 2.74
C VAL A 32 -1.85 0.17 3.79
N THR A 33 -2.61 -0.93 3.82
CA THR A 33 -2.29 -2.07 4.68
C THR A 33 -1.37 -3.02 3.96
N VAL A 34 -0.23 -3.31 4.58
CA VAL A 34 0.75 -4.26 4.11
C VAL A 34 0.62 -5.53 4.95
N VAL A 35 0.62 -6.67 4.27
CA VAL A 35 0.48 -7.98 4.90
C VAL A 35 1.77 -8.75 4.64
N PRO A 36 2.59 -9.05 5.66
CA PRO A 36 3.81 -9.83 5.51
C PRO A 36 3.54 -11.14 4.77
N GLY A 37 4.37 -11.46 3.79
CA GLY A 37 4.22 -12.64 2.94
C GLY A 37 3.28 -12.46 1.72
N TYR A 38 2.52 -11.37 1.66
CA TYR A 38 1.68 -11.01 0.51
C TYR A 38 2.12 -9.71 -0.17
N SER A 39 2.51 -8.71 0.62
CA SER A 39 2.95 -7.39 0.15
C SER A 39 4.08 -6.89 1.04
N GLN A 40 4.91 -5.99 0.51
CA GLN A 40 5.94 -5.28 1.26
C GLN A 40 5.78 -3.77 1.13
N GLU A 41 6.48 -2.99 1.96
CA GLU A 41 6.44 -1.52 1.89
C GLU A 41 6.82 -1.00 0.50
N SER A 42 7.71 -1.69 -0.21
CA SER A 42 8.11 -1.35 -1.58
C SER A 42 6.99 -1.54 -2.61
N ASP A 43 5.94 -2.31 -2.30
CA ASP A 43 4.77 -2.50 -3.16
C ASP A 43 3.72 -1.39 -2.98
N ILE A 44 3.85 -0.55 -1.95
CA ILE A 44 2.91 0.54 -1.64
C ILE A 44 2.60 1.43 -2.86
N PRO A 45 3.58 1.87 -3.68
CA PRO A 45 3.29 2.67 -4.87
C PRO A 45 2.37 1.94 -5.88
N ARG A 46 2.58 0.63 -6.07
CA ARG A 46 1.73 -0.21 -6.95
C ARG A 46 0.34 -0.42 -6.38
N LEU A 47 0.25 -0.67 -5.07
CA LEU A 47 -1.03 -0.81 -4.39
C LEU A 47 -1.85 0.48 -4.48
N LEU A 48 -1.21 1.64 -4.34
CA LEU A 48 -1.84 2.94 -4.52
C LEU A 48 -2.28 3.17 -5.97
N ALA A 49 -1.40 2.91 -6.94
CA ALA A 49 -1.73 3.07 -8.36
C ALA A 49 -2.92 2.20 -8.74
N ALA A 50 -2.87 0.90 -8.45
CA ALA A 50 -3.97 -0.03 -8.72
C ALA A 50 -5.29 0.44 -8.07
N ARG A 51 -5.25 1.01 -6.87
CA ARG A 51 -6.45 1.51 -6.19
C ARG A 51 -6.99 2.82 -6.79
N LEU A 52 -6.12 3.70 -7.26
CA LEU A 52 -6.48 5.04 -7.74
C LEU A 52 -6.86 5.04 -9.22
N THR A 53 -6.10 4.34 -10.04
CA THR A 53 -6.22 4.33 -11.51
C THR A 53 -6.78 3.01 -12.04
N GLY A 54 -6.85 1.97 -11.22
CA GLY A 54 -7.17 0.61 -11.66
C GLY A 54 -5.97 -0.12 -12.26
N ASP A 55 -4.81 0.54 -12.37
CA ASP A 55 -3.63 0.01 -13.05
C ASP A 55 -2.38 0.11 -12.15
N PRO A 56 -1.72 -1.00 -11.82
CA PRO A 56 -0.52 -1.00 -10.98
C PRO A 56 0.74 -0.46 -11.69
N ASP A 57 0.78 -0.45 -13.03
CA ASP A 57 1.90 0.07 -13.82
C ASP A 57 1.97 1.61 -13.74
N ASP A 58 0.83 2.26 -13.49
CA ASP A 58 0.77 3.69 -13.20
C ASP A 58 1.51 4.09 -11.90
N ALA A 59 2.05 3.13 -11.13
CA ALA A 59 2.90 3.39 -9.97
C ALA A 59 4.10 4.30 -10.29
N VAL A 60 4.59 4.28 -11.53
CA VAL A 60 5.65 5.18 -12.00
C VAL A 60 5.24 6.67 -11.92
N ARG A 61 3.94 6.95 -11.86
CA ARG A 61 3.38 8.29 -11.70
C ARG A 61 3.14 8.68 -10.25
N ILE A 62 3.34 7.78 -9.29
CA ILE A 62 3.14 8.04 -7.86
C ILE A 62 4.50 8.31 -7.20
N THR A 63 4.70 9.54 -6.73
CA THR A 63 5.89 9.87 -5.92
C THR A 63 5.52 9.83 -4.44
N ILE A 64 6.09 8.89 -3.70
CA ILE A 64 5.92 8.82 -2.25
C ILE A 64 6.71 9.95 -1.58
N ARG A 65 6.05 10.71 -0.70
CA ARG A 65 6.64 11.80 0.08
C ARG A 65 6.92 11.40 1.51
N SER A 66 6.04 10.59 2.10
CA SER A 66 6.21 10.07 3.46
C SER A 66 5.43 8.78 3.62
N LEU A 67 5.97 7.90 4.46
CA LEU A 67 5.32 6.67 4.92
C LEU A 67 5.39 6.67 6.44
N ARG A 68 4.25 6.51 7.10
CA ARG A 68 4.17 6.42 8.56
C ARG A 68 3.27 5.26 8.95
N PRO A 69 3.73 4.32 9.77
CA PRO A 69 2.85 3.30 10.31
C PRO A 69 1.81 3.94 11.24
N LEU A 70 0.58 3.41 11.20
CA LEU A 70 -0.55 3.77 12.07
C LEU A 70 -0.72 2.74 13.19
#